data_AF-A0A2G2VVR1-F1
#
_entry.id   AF-A0A2G2VVR1-F1
#
_cell.length_a   1.000
_cell.length_b   1.000
_cell.length_c   1.000
_cell.angle_alpha   90.00
_cell.angle_beta   90.00
_cell.angle_gamma   90.00
#
_symmetry.space_group_name_H-M   'P 1'
#
loop_
_entity.id
_entity.type
_entity.pdbx_description
1 polymer ?
#
loop_
_entity_poly.entity_id
_entity_poly.type
_entity_poly.pdbx_seq_one_letter_code
_entity_poly.pdbx_strand_id
1 'polypeptide(L)'
;MRTVHEETGAYIHLDKHSLHIKIFSSLDNVDRAEQRFINSLLALHESKQLEVHLRGGLLPPDLMKRVVITFGPDLSMVKEKVPREEFSLNTKRHCICINGTKDMKQNVEDIISEQSIFSNSNNRR
;
A
#
# COMPACT_ATOMS: atom_id res chain seq x y z
N MET A 1 -6.36 -17.12 -1.95
CA MET A 1 -7.23 -18.18 -1.37
C MET A 1 -7.75 -19.15 -2.43
N ARG A 2 -8.37 -18.69 -3.54
CA ARG A 2 -8.79 -19.58 -4.64
C ARG A 2 -7.65 -20.45 -5.19
N THR A 3 -6.48 -19.86 -5.42
CA THR A 3 -5.29 -20.57 -5.91
C THR A 3 -4.83 -21.68 -4.96
N VAL A 4 -4.82 -21.41 -3.65
CA VAL A 4 -4.44 -22.43 -2.64
C VAL A 4 -5.43 -23.59 -2.66
N HIS A 5 -6.73 -23.31 -2.81
CA HIS A 5 -7.76 -24.35 -2.97
C HIS A 5 -7.54 -25.18 -4.23
N GLU A 6 -7.28 -24.56 -5.38
CA GLU A 6 -7.02 -25.26 -6.65
C GLU A 6 -5.75 -26.13 -6.59
N GLU A 7 -4.68 -25.66 -5.96
CA GLU A 7 -3.39 -26.37 -5.89
C GLU A 7 -3.35 -27.50 -4.84
N THR A 8 -4.14 -27.36 -3.78
CA THR A 8 -4.04 -28.26 -2.61
C THR A 8 -5.31 -29.06 -2.34
N GLY A 9 -6.41 -28.72 -3.02
CA GLY A 9 -7.73 -29.28 -2.72
C GLY A 9 -8.27 -28.88 -1.35
N ALA A 10 -7.58 -27.97 -0.64
CA ALA A 10 -7.95 -27.57 0.70
C ALA A 10 -9.04 -26.49 0.68
N TYR A 11 -10.04 -26.66 1.54
CA TYR A 11 -11.04 -25.65 1.81
C TYR A 11 -10.56 -24.72 2.93
N ILE A 12 -10.62 -23.41 2.68
CA ILE A 12 -10.16 -22.39 3.63
C ILE A 12 -11.36 -21.54 4.06
N HIS A 13 -11.59 -21.49 5.36
CA HIS A 13 -12.61 -20.65 5.99
C HIS A 13 -11.95 -19.52 6.78
N LEU A 14 -12.38 -18.28 6.53
CA LEU A 14 -11.97 -17.09 7.28
C LEU A 14 -13.17 -16.51 8.02
N ASP A 15 -13.08 -16.47 9.34
CA ASP A 15 -13.97 -15.66 10.16
C ASP A 15 -13.51 -14.20 10.07
N LYS A 16 -14.35 -13.33 9.49
CA LYS A 16 -14.03 -11.91 9.28
C LYS A 16 -14.04 -11.08 10.55
N HIS A 17 -14.66 -11.57 11.63
CA HIS A 17 -14.77 -10.85 12.90
C HIS A 17 -13.58 -11.15 13.82
N SER A 18 -13.22 -12.43 13.95
CA SER A 18 -12.08 -12.86 14.78
C SER A 18 -10.76 -12.93 14.02
N LEU A 19 -10.80 -12.84 12.69
CA LEU A 19 -9.67 -13.11 11.79
C LEU A 19 -9.07 -14.51 11.95
N HIS A 20 -9.83 -15.46 12.52
CA HIS A 20 -9.43 -16.86 12.58
C HIS A 20 -9.56 -17.54 11.22
N ILE A 21 -8.54 -18.34 10.90
CA ILE A 21 -8.47 -19.10 9.65
C ILE A 21 -8.50 -20.58 10.00
N LYS A 22 -9.38 -21.33 9.32
CA LYS A 22 -9.48 -22.78 9.40
C LYS A 22 -9.19 -23.37 8.03
N ILE A 23 -8.25 -24.29 7.97
CA ILE A 23 -7.86 -25.01 6.75
C ILE A 23 -8.34 -26.45 6.90
N PHE A 24 -9.15 -26.91 5.96
CA PHE A 24 -9.67 -28.27 5.90
C PHE A 24 -9.08 -28.95 4.67
N SER A 25 -8.33 -30.01 4.86
CA SER A 25 -7.73 -30.80 3.78
C SER A 25 -7.79 -32.29 4.10
N SER A 26 -7.41 -33.12 3.13
CA SER A 26 -7.06 -34.51 3.42
C SER A 26 -5.81 -34.59 4.29
N LEU A 27 -5.66 -35.69 5.05
CA LEU A 27 -4.60 -35.86 6.03
C LEU A 27 -3.20 -35.80 5.40
N ASP A 28 -3.05 -36.31 4.18
CA ASP A 28 -1.83 -36.30 3.38
C ASP A 28 -1.44 -34.91 2.85
N ASN A 29 -2.37 -33.94 2.87
CA ASN A 29 -2.19 -32.62 2.25
C ASN A 29 -2.23 -31.46 3.24
N VAL A 30 -2.42 -31.71 4.54
CA VAL A 30 -2.59 -30.65 5.55
C VAL A 30 -1.36 -29.74 5.64
N ASP A 31 -0.16 -30.33 5.74
CA ASP A 31 1.08 -29.57 5.81
C ASP A 31 1.31 -28.77 4.52
N ARG A 32 1.01 -29.36 3.37
CA ARG A 32 1.15 -28.69 2.06
C ARG A 32 0.19 -27.51 1.93
N ALA A 33 -1.06 -27.69 2.35
CA ALA A 33 -2.09 -26.65 2.31
C ALA A 33 -1.75 -25.47 3.24
N GLU A 34 -1.30 -25.76 4.45
CA GLU A 34 -0.86 -24.76 5.41
C GLU A 34 0.34 -23.97 4.88
N GLN A 35 1.39 -24.65 4.42
CA GLN A 35 2.58 -23.99 3.88
C GLN A 35 2.28 -23.17 2.64
N ARG A 36 1.43 -23.65 1.72
CA ARG A 36 1.00 -22.85 0.55
C ARG A 36 0.19 -21.64 0.96
N PHE A 37 -0.65 -21.75 1.98
CA PHE A 37 -1.40 -20.62 2.52
C PHE A 37 -0.46 -19.57 3.12
N ILE A 38 0.49 -19.97 3.96
CA ILE A 38 1.49 -19.07 4.58
C ILE A 38 2.31 -18.35 3.50
N ASN A 39 2.87 -19.10 2.54
CA ASN A 39 3.66 -18.53 1.45
C ASN A 39 2.86 -17.54 0.59
N SER A 40 1.59 -17.84 0.32
CA SER A 40 0.70 -16.91 -0.39
C SER A 40 0.46 -15.63 0.40
N LEU A 41 0.34 -15.73 1.73
CA LEU A 41 0.15 -14.57 2.60
C LEU A 41 1.42 -13.73 2.69
N LEU A 42 2.60 -14.36 2.77
CA LEU A 42 3.89 -13.67 2.73
C LEU A 42 4.08 -12.93 1.41
N ALA A 43 3.82 -13.59 0.28
CA ALA A 43 3.88 -12.96 -1.03
C ALA A 43 2.90 -11.79 -1.15
N LEU A 44 1.70 -11.91 -0.59
CA LEU A 44 0.73 -10.81 -0.53
C LEU A 44 1.22 -9.65 0.35
N HIS A 45 1.87 -9.95 1.47
CA HIS A 45 2.45 -8.94 2.35
C HIS A 45 3.61 -8.20 1.67
N GLU A 46 4.50 -8.92 1.00
CA GLU A 46 5.65 -8.36 0.27
C GLU A 46 5.21 -7.55 -0.96
N SER A 47 4.18 -8.00 -1.67
CA SER A 47 3.61 -7.29 -2.83
C SER A 47 2.62 -6.19 -2.45
N LYS A 48 2.34 -6.01 -1.15
CA LYS A 48 1.38 -5.00 -0.71
C LYS A 48 1.90 -3.61 -1.04
N GLN A 49 1.28 -3.00 -2.04
CA GLN A 49 1.52 -1.62 -2.40
C GLN A 49 1.20 -0.71 -1.21
N LEU A 50 2.17 0.13 -0.84
CA LEU A 50 2.04 1.13 0.19
C LEU A 50 1.39 2.40 -0.38
N GLU A 51 0.62 3.10 0.44
CA GLU A 51 -0.13 4.28 0.02
C GLU A 51 0.15 5.46 0.92
N VAL A 52 0.54 6.58 0.31
CA VAL A 52 0.63 7.90 0.94
C VAL A 52 -0.57 8.71 0.50
N HIS A 53 -1.48 8.98 1.42
CA HIS A 53 -2.73 9.68 1.13
C HIS A 53 -2.47 11.18 1.00
N LEU A 54 -3.04 11.78 -0.05
CA LEU A 54 -2.98 13.22 -0.34
C LEU A 54 -4.30 13.94 0.00
N ARG A 55 -5.23 13.23 0.64
CA ARG A 55 -6.55 13.75 1.05
C ARG A 55 -7.04 13.02 2.29
N GLY A 56 -7.78 13.73 3.14
CA GLY A 56 -8.37 13.21 4.38
C GLY A 56 -7.68 13.74 5.63
N GLY A 57 -8.28 13.50 6.80
CA GLY A 57 -7.76 13.96 8.09
C GLY A 57 -7.55 15.48 8.13
N LEU A 58 -6.34 15.90 8.51
CA LEU A 58 -5.90 17.30 8.61
C LEU A 58 -5.20 17.81 7.33
N LEU A 59 -5.20 17.02 6.24
CA LEU A 59 -4.52 17.40 5.01
C LEU A 59 -5.32 18.45 4.24
N PRO A 60 -4.68 19.48 3.65
CA PRO A 60 -5.42 20.48 2.90
C PRO A 60 -6.03 19.88 1.62
N PRO A 61 -7.22 20.36 1.19
CA PRO A 61 -7.99 19.73 0.11
C PRO A 61 -7.31 19.79 -1.27
N ASP A 62 -6.38 20.72 -1.47
CA ASP A 62 -5.65 20.95 -2.70
C ASP A 62 -4.24 20.34 -2.70
N LEU A 63 -3.90 19.52 -1.70
CA LEU A 63 -2.57 18.90 -1.58
C LEU A 63 -2.20 18.09 -2.83
N MET A 64 -3.12 17.31 -3.42
CA MET A 64 -2.83 16.59 -4.67
C MET A 64 -2.46 17.54 -5.82
N LYS A 65 -3.13 18.68 -5.92
CA LYS A 65 -2.81 19.68 -6.96
C LYS A 65 -1.39 20.23 -6.75
N ARG A 66 -1.01 20.54 -5.51
CA ARG A 66 0.35 20.97 -5.19
C ARG A 66 1.39 19.92 -5.52
N VAL A 67 1.15 18.65 -5.16
CA VAL A 67 2.06 17.54 -5.50
C VAL A 67 2.31 17.45 -7.00
N VAL A 68 1.25 17.54 -7.82
CA VAL A 68 1.39 17.50 -9.28
C VAL A 68 2.15 18.73 -9.82
N ILE A 69 1.91 19.92 -9.27
CA ILE A 69 2.62 21.15 -9.67
C ILE A 69 4.11 21.07 -9.31
N THR A 70 4.43 20.62 -8.10
CA THR A 70 5.80 20.60 -7.58
C THR A 70 6.63 19.46 -8.18
N PHE A 71 6.06 18.26 -8.28
CA PHE A 71 6.81 17.06 -8.62
C PHE A 71 6.49 16.48 -10.00
N GLY A 72 5.54 17.08 -10.72
CA GLY A 72 5.03 16.56 -11.98
C GLY A 72 4.02 15.42 -11.79
N PRO A 73 3.19 15.13 -12.81
CA PRO A 73 2.21 14.04 -12.77
C PRO A 73 2.87 12.65 -12.73
N ASP A 74 4.12 12.54 -13.19
CA ASP A 74 4.92 11.32 -13.20
C ASP A 74 5.78 11.14 -11.93
N LEU A 75 5.71 12.12 -11.01
CA LEU A 75 6.49 12.17 -9.78
C LEU A 75 8.01 12.06 -10.02
N SER A 76 8.49 12.55 -11.17
CA SER A 76 9.91 12.48 -11.59
C SER A 76 10.86 13.03 -10.53
N MET A 77 10.54 14.18 -9.93
CA MET A 77 11.39 14.79 -8.89
C MET A 77 11.35 14.01 -7.56
N VAL A 78 10.27 13.26 -7.25
CA VAL A 78 10.25 12.35 -6.10
C VAL A 78 11.14 11.14 -6.37
N LYS A 79 11.12 10.62 -7.61
CA LYS A 79 11.99 9.52 -8.06
C LYS A 79 13.48 9.86 -7.99
N GLU A 80 13.84 11.13 -8.21
CA GLU A 80 15.22 11.60 -8.04
C GLU A 80 15.67 11.55 -6.57
N LYS A 81 14.77 11.85 -5.62
CA LYS A 81 15.07 11.88 -4.18
C LYS A 81 14.98 10.50 -3.52
N VAL A 82 14.17 9.60 -4.08
CA VAL A 82 14.00 8.23 -3.59
C VAL A 82 14.26 7.25 -4.75
N PRO A 83 15.53 7.04 -5.12
CA PRO A 83 15.88 6.17 -6.23
C PRO A 83 15.81 4.71 -5.78
N ARG A 84 14.74 3.99 -6.15
CA ARG A 84 14.75 2.51 -6.33
C ARG A 84 13.42 1.89 -6.76
N GLU A 85 12.29 2.61 -6.79
CA GLU A 85 10.99 1.96 -6.99
C GLU A 85 10.00 2.73 -7.90
N GLU A 86 9.02 1.99 -8.44
CA GLU A 86 7.89 2.54 -9.19
C GLU A 86 6.92 3.28 -8.25
N PHE A 87 7.02 4.62 -8.24
CA PHE A 87 5.96 5.49 -7.73
C PHE A 87 4.92 5.73 -8.81
N SER A 88 3.65 5.70 -8.41
CA SER A 88 2.55 6.13 -9.28
C SER A 88 1.55 7.01 -8.52
N LEU A 89 1.06 8.04 -9.19
CA LEU A 89 -0.01 8.87 -8.65
C LEU A 89 -1.37 8.24 -9.00
N ASN A 90 -2.16 7.89 -7.97
CA ASN A 90 -3.53 7.44 -8.13
C ASN A 90 -4.49 8.59 -7.87
N THR A 91 -4.93 9.26 -8.94
CA THR A 91 -5.83 10.41 -8.85
C THR A 91 -7.22 10.04 -8.36
N LYS A 92 -7.69 8.80 -8.61
CA LYS A 92 -9.01 8.33 -8.14
C LYS A 92 -9.04 8.15 -6.63
N ARG A 93 -7.97 7.59 -6.06
CA ARG A 93 -7.83 7.36 -4.61
C ARG A 93 -7.13 8.51 -3.86
N HIS A 94 -6.71 9.54 -4.58
CA HIS A 94 -5.92 10.67 -4.06
C HIS A 94 -4.71 10.18 -3.24
N CYS A 95 -3.92 9.25 -3.76
CA CYS A 95 -2.75 8.73 -3.07
C CYS A 95 -1.56 8.52 -4.01
N ILE A 96 -0.34 8.55 -3.46
CA ILE A 96 0.87 8.05 -4.11
C ILE A 96 1.00 6.58 -3.73
N CYS A 97 1.06 5.74 -4.73
CA CYS A 97 1.24 4.30 -4.64
C CYS A 97 2.74 3.98 -4.74
N ILE A 98 3.23 3.19 -3.79
CA ILE A 98 4.65 2.87 -3.63
C ILE A 98 4.80 1.35 -3.56
N ASN A 99 5.56 0.79 -4.50
CA ASN A 99 5.98 -0.60 -4.44
C ASN A 99 7.33 -0.67 -3.73
N GLY A 100 7.37 -0.64 -2.39
CA GLY A 100 8.63 -0.51 -1.65
C GLY A 100 8.49 -0.72 -0.14
N THR A 101 9.53 -0.33 0.61
CA THR A 101 9.58 -0.51 2.07
C THR A 101 8.83 0.58 2.83
N LYS A 102 8.54 0.32 4.11
CA LYS A 102 7.92 1.31 5.01
C LYS A 102 8.78 2.55 5.21
N ASP A 103 10.11 2.40 5.21
CA ASP A 103 11.03 3.53 5.35
C ASP A 103 10.94 4.49 4.16
N MET A 104 10.75 3.95 2.96
CA MET A 104 10.53 4.79 1.78
C MET A 104 9.18 5.48 1.83
N LYS A 105 8.14 4.76 2.29
CA LYS A 105 6.83 5.36 2.49
C LYS A 105 6.95 6.56 3.45
N GLN A 106 7.68 6.40 4.55
CA GLN A 106 7.94 7.48 5.49
C GLN A 106 8.70 8.64 4.81
N ASN A 107 9.75 8.37 4.04
CA ASN A 107 10.49 9.40 3.31
C ASN A 107 9.59 10.18 2.33
N VAL A 108 8.70 9.50 1.60
CA VAL A 108 7.70 10.16 0.75
C VAL A 108 6.71 10.98 1.60
N GLU A 109 6.21 10.45 2.72
CA GLU A 109 5.35 11.20 3.64
C GLU A 109 6.03 12.47 4.15
N ASP A 110 7.32 12.43 4.44
CA ASP A 110 8.10 13.58 4.90
C ASP A 110 8.23 14.65 3.79
N ILE A 111 8.58 14.24 2.56
CA ILE A 111 8.64 15.13 1.38
C ILE A 111 7.28 15.79 1.10
N ILE A 112 6.18 15.03 1.23
CA ILE A 112 4.82 15.56 1.03
C ILE A 112 4.40 16.47 2.20
N SER A 113 4.83 16.16 3.42
CA SER A 113 4.51 16.96 4.61
C SER A 113 5.06 18.38 4.50
N GLU A 114 6.25 18.57 3.92
CA GLU A 114 6.79 19.90 3.59
C GLU A 114 5.83 20.72 2.71
N GLN A 115 5.16 20.07 1.75
CA GLN A 115 4.18 20.72 0.86
C GLN A 115 2.84 21.01 1.55
N SER A 116 2.53 20.28 2.63
CA SER A 116 1.33 20.52 3.44
C SER A 116 1.49 21.74 4.34
N ILE A 117 2.68 21.93 4.94
CA ILE A 117 2.98 23.00 5.91
C ILE A 117 2.96 24.38 5.26
N PHE A 118 3.40 24.51 4.01
CA PHE A 118 3.39 25.77 3.26
C PHE A 118 2.00 26.44 3.15
N SER A 119 0.94 25.67 3.43
CA SER A 119 -0.46 26.11 3.33
C SER A 119 -1.00 26.76 4.59
N ASN A 120 -0.48 26.41 5.78
CA ASN A 120 -1.02 26.96 7.04
C ASN A 120 -0.58 28.42 7.27
N SER A 121 0.53 28.82 6.63
CA SER A 121 1.09 30.17 6.69
C SER A 121 0.37 31.17 5.79
N ASN A 122 -0.24 30.71 4.70
CA ASN A 122 -0.86 31.58 3.68
C ASN A 122 -2.38 31.77 3.87
N ASN A 123 -3.01 31.02 4.77
CA ASN A 123 -4.46 31.12 5.06
C ASN A 123 -4.78 32.13 6.19
N ARG A 124 -3.85 33.03 6.52
CA ARG A 124 -4.02 34.11 7.52
C ARG A 124 -3.92 35.52 6.91
N ARG A 125 -4.45 35.73 5.71
CA ARG A 125 -4.61 37.08 5.13
C ARG A 125 -5.99 37.24 4.54
#